data_AF-A0A4U0TNU8-F1
#
_entry.id   AF-A0A4U0TNU8-F1
#
_cell.length_a   1.000
_cell.length_b   1.000
_cell.length_c   1.000
_cell.angle_alpha   90.00
_cell.angle_beta   90.00
_cell.angle_gamma   90.00
#
_symmetry.space_group_name_H-M   'P 1'
#
loop_
_entity.id
_entity.type
_entity.pdbx_description
1 polymer ?
#
loop_
_entity_poly.entity_id
_entity_poly.type
_entity_poly.pdbx_seq_one_letter_code
_entity_poly.pdbx_strand_id
1 'polypeptide(L)'
;MKVTFSAYHAVAEWKWDLPADADDTCGICRVEFEGTCSKCKFPGDDCPIIIGNCTHCFHMHCIGDWLLAESSQGKCPMCRQPFRERLADAAAVATPAGGAPRPGMVAVTPTPARTPAGR
;
A
#
# COMPACT_ATOMS: atom_id res chain seq x y z
N MET A 1 -40.44 4.59 10.24
CA MET A 1 -39.53 4.49 11.40
C MET A 1 -38.21 5.18 11.01
N LYS A 2 -37.71 6.13 11.81
CA LYS A 2 -36.51 6.94 11.49
C LYS A 2 -35.43 6.66 12.53
N VAL A 3 -34.29 6.13 12.10
CA VAL A 3 -33.13 5.85 12.97
C VAL A 3 -32.13 7.00 12.80
N THR A 4 -31.63 7.55 13.92
CA THR A 4 -30.65 8.63 13.95
C THR A 4 -29.41 8.19 14.73
N PHE A 5 -28.23 8.25 14.12
CA PHE A 5 -26.96 7.91 14.75
C PHE A 5 -26.40 9.14 15.49
N SER A 6 -26.00 8.97 16.76
CA SER A 6 -25.48 10.06 17.59
C SER A 6 -23.96 10.22 17.52
N ALA A 7 -23.24 9.13 17.28
CA ALA A 7 -21.79 9.12 17.12
C ALA A 7 -21.35 7.90 16.31
N TYR A 8 -20.25 8.03 15.54
CA TYR A 8 -19.65 6.96 14.76
C TYR A 8 -18.13 6.98 14.93
N HIS A 9 -17.56 5.81 15.23
CA HIS A 9 -16.11 5.61 15.33
C HIS A 9 -15.69 4.64 14.22
N ALA A 10 -15.18 5.19 13.13
CA ALA A 10 -14.68 4.41 12.01
C ALA A 10 -13.24 3.96 12.26
N VAL A 11 -12.94 2.71 11.92
CA VAL A 11 -11.57 2.21 11.78
C VAL A 11 -11.45 1.70 10.34
N ALA A 12 -10.35 2.03 9.68
CA ALA A 12 -10.07 1.59 8.32
C ALA A 12 -8.62 1.13 8.22
N GLU A 13 -8.39 0.17 7.32
CA GLU A 13 -7.09 -0.27 6.85
C GLU A 13 -6.98 0.19 5.40
N TRP A 14 -5.79 0.65 5.00
CA TRP A 14 -5.51 0.98 3.61
C TRP A 14 -4.95 -0.26 2.93
N LYS A 15 -5.19 -0.38 1.62
CA LYS A 15 -4.60 -1.40 0.77
C LYS A 15 -4.19 -0.78 -0.56
N TRP A 16 -3.23 -1.40 -1.23
CA TRP A 16 -2.87 -1.01 -2.59
C TRP A 16 -4.02 -1.30 -3.56
N ASP A 17 -4.30 -0.35 -4.46
CA ASP A 17 -5.25 -0.53 -5.56
C ASP A 17 -4.59 -1.34 -6.69
N LEU A 18 -4.54 -2.65 -6.49
CA LEU A 18 -3.92 -3.60 -7.41
C LEU A 18 -4.97 -4.15 -8.40
N PRO A 19 -4.55 -4.57 -9.61
CA PRO A 19 -5.43 -5.30 -10.53
C PRO A 19 -6.04 -6.52 -9.84
N ALA A 20 -7.31 -6.83 -10.12
CA ALA A 20 -8.02 -7.93 -9.47
C ALA A 20 -7.40 -9.32 -9.72
N ASP A 21 -6.58 -9.44 -10.77
CA ASP A 21 -5.84 -10.63 -11.16
C ASP A 21 -4.37 -10.63 -10.70
N ALA A 22 -3.91 -9.57 -10.03
CA ALA A 22 -2.55 -9.51 -9.50
C ALA A 22 -2.44 -10.24 -8.16
N ASP A 23 -1.30 -10.90 -7.95
CA ASP A 23 -0.96 -11.49 -6.65
C ASP A 23 -0.74 -10.37 -5.62
N ASP A 24 -1.04 -10.61 -4.33
CA ASP A 24 -0.75 -9.67 -3.22
C ASP A 24 0.74 -9.65 -2.82
N THR A 25 1.56 -10.43 -3.52
CA THR A 25 2.98 -10.65 -3.22
C THR A 25 3.86 -10.27 -4.39
N CYS A 26 5.00 -9.63 -4.10
CA CYS A 26 5.98 -9.32 -5.12
C CYS A 26 6.63 -10.60 -5.69
N GLY A 27 6.51 -10.83 -7.00
CA GLY A 27 7.09 -12.00 -7.66
C GLY A 27 8.63 -12.11 -7.63
N ILE A 28 9.34 -11.08 -7.16
CA ILE A 28 10.82 -11.03 -7.07
C ILE A 28 11.28 -11.30 -5.64
N CYS A 29 10.88 -10.48 -4.66
CA CYS A 29 11.31 -10.65 -3.26
C CYS A 29 10.41 -11.57 -2.43
N ARG A 30 9.23 -11.95 -2.95
CA ARG A 30 8.21 -12.77 -2.28
C ARG A 30 7.71 -12.22 -0.94
N VAL A 31 7.76 -10.89 -0.79
CA VAL A 31 7.15 -10.17 0.34
C VAL A 31 5.81 -9.59 -0.11
N GLU A 32 4.84 -9.57 0.80
CA GLU A 32 3.53 -8.93 0.61
C GLU A 32 3.68 -7.43 0.35
N PHE A 33 2.81 -6.86 -0.47
CA PHE A 33 2.87 -5.43 -0.83
C PHE A 33 2.52 -4.48 0.32
N GLU A 34 1.82 -4.97 1.35
CA GLU A 34 1.59 -4.23 2.59
C GLU A 34 2.88 -4.04 3.41
N GLY A 35 3.91 -4.84 3.13
CA GLY A 35 5.24 -4.73 3.69
C GLY A 35 6.23 -4.00 2.78
N THR A 36 7.45 -3.82 3.28
CA THR A 36 8.55 -3.28 2.47
C THR A 36 9.35 -4.37 1.78
N CYS A 37 9.96 -4.05 0.64
CA CYS A 37 10.93 -4.94 0.02
C CYS A 37 12.10 -5.25 0.97
N SER A 38 12.84 -6.34 0.71
CA SER A 38 13.93 -6.81 1.56
C SER A 38 15.10 -5.82 1.75
N LYS A 39 15.20 -4.77 0.93
CA LYS A 39 16.17 -3.69 1.08
C LYS A 39 15.68 -2.55 1.97
N CYS A 40 14.38 -2.36 2.08
CA CYS A 40 13.76 -1.26 2.82
C CYS A 40 13.42 -1.73 4.23
N LYS A 41 13.87 -0.97 5.24
CA LYS A 41 13.66 -1.31 6.65
C LYS A 41 12.35 -0.78 7.24
N PHE A 42 11.88 0.37 6.75
CA PHE A 42 10.71 1.04 7.28
C PHE A 42 9.71 1.33 6.15
N PRO A 43 8.41 1.08 6.37
CA PRO A 43 7.37 1.47 5.42
C PRO A 43 7.34 2.99 5.30
N GLY A 44 7.38 3.48 4.06
CA GLY A 44 7.45 4.90 3.72
C GLY A 44 7.52 5.10 2.21
N ASP A 45 7.80 6.32 1.78
CA ASP A 45 7.84 6.72 0.35
C ASP A 45 8.97 6.05 -0.45
N ASP A 46 9.87 5.32 0.23
CA ASP A 46 11.05 4.71 -0.38
C ASP A 46 10.74 3.47 -1.22
N CYS A 47 9.55 2.86 -1.11
CA CYS A 47 9.25 1.62 -1.84
C CYS A 47 7.82 1.57 -2.43
N PRO A 48 7.51 2.40 -3.44
CA PRO A 48 6.22 2.34 -4.11
C PRO A 48 6.07 1.05 -4.92
N ILE A 49 4.82 0.65 -5.12
CA ILE A 49 4.46 -0.47 -6.00
C ILE A 49 4.38 0.03 -7.43
N ILE A 50 5.07 -0.67 -8.34
CA ILE A 50 5.08 -0.41 -9.76
C ILE A 50 4.27 -1.50 -10.45
N ILE A 51 3.34 -1.09 -11.31
CA ILE A 51 2.50 -1.98 -12.10
C ILE A 51 3.00 -1.93 -13.54
N GLY A 52 3.24 -3.07 -14.16
CA GLY A 52 3.57 -3.12 -15.58
C GLY A 52 2.34 -2.96 -16.48
N ASN A 53 2.53 -2.58 -17.74
CA ASN A 53 1.48 -2.72 -18.77
C ASN A 53 0.94 -4.16 -18.84
N CYS A 54 1.79 -5.14 -18.51
CA CYS A 54 1.48 -6.55 -18.43
C CYS A 54 0.75 -6.98 -17.14
N THR A 55 0.14 -6.06 -16.40
CA THR A 55 -0.62 -6.25 -15.14
C THR A 55 0.14 -6.86 -13.95
N HIS A 56 1.41 -7.25 -14.13
CA HIS A 56 2.24 -7.70 -13.02
C HIS A 56 2.73 -6.54 -12.15
N CYS A 57 2.64 -6.73 -10.83
CA CYS A 57 3.01 -5.75 -9.82
C CYS A 57 4.33 -6.14 -9.14
N PHE A 58 5.17 -5.15 -8.85
CA PHE A 58 6.45 -5.35 -8.17
C PHE A 58 6.79 -4.14 -7.30
N HIS A 59 7.60 -4.34 -6.26
CA HIS A 59 8.23 -3.22 -5.56
C HIS A 59 9.21 -2.49 -6.50
N MET A 60 9.30 -1.17 -6.40
CA MET A 60 10.19 -0.33 -7.21
C MET A 60 11.64 -0.81 -7.19
N HIS A 61 12.22 -1.08 -6.01
CA HIS A 61 13.60 -1.56 -5.92
C HIS A 61 13.80 -2.92 -6.57
N CYS A 62 12.82 -3.83 -6.41
CA CYS A 62 12.93 -5.17 -6.95
C CYS A 62 12.90 -5.16 -8.48
N ILE A 63 11.97 -4.42 -9.08
CA ILE A 63 11.91 -4.32 -10.54
C ILE A 63 13.04 -3.46 -11.11
N GLY A 64 13.44 -2.40 -10.41
CA GLY A 64 14.57 -1.56 -10.80
C GLY A 64 15.88 -2.35 -10.89
N ASP A 65 16.22 -3.10 -9.84
CA ASP A 65 17.41 -3.97 -9.83
C ASP A 65 17.35 -5.02 -10.94
N TRP A 66 16.16 -5.59 -11.18
CA TRP A 66 15.96 -6.59 -12.22
C TRP A 66 16.21 -6.02 -13.62
N LEU A 67 15.66 -4.85 -13.93
CA LEU A 67 15.85 -4.20 -15.23
C LEU A 67 17.27 -3.69 -15.45
N LEU A 68 17.97 -3.32 -14.37
CA LEU A 68 19.40 -2.97 -14.42
C LEU A 68 20.29 -4.19 -14.67
N ALA A 69 19.86 -5.39 -14.27
CA ALA A 69 20.60 -6.61 -14.56
C ALA A 69 20.54 -6.95 -16.07
N GLU A 70 21.70 -7.04 -16.72
CA GLU A 70 21.81 -7.26 -18.17
C GLU A 70 21.20 -8.58 -18.66
N SER A 71 21.10 -9.58 -17.76
CA SER A 71 20.45 -10.87 -18.03
C SER A 71 18.94 -10.77 -18.24
N SER A 72 18.29 -9.73 -17.71
CA SER A 72 16.84 -9.56 -17.83
C SER A 72 16.41 -9.08 -19.22
N GLN A 73 17.32 -8.45 -19.98
CA GLN A 73 17.04 -7.82 -21.27
C GLN A 73 15.87 -6.82 -21.21
N GLY A 74 15.63 -6.20 -20.04
CA GLY A 74 14.51 -5.29 -19.82
C GLY A 74 13.13 -5.96 -19.88
N LYS A 75 13.05 -7.27 -19.61
CA LYS A 75 11.82 -8.06 -19.67
C LYS A 75 11.22 -8.30 -18.28
N CYS A 76 9.90 -8.38 -18.22
CA CYS A 76 9.16 -8.76 -17.03
C CYS A 76 9.56 -10.18 -16.56
N PRO A 77 9.82 -10.42 -15.26
CA PRO A 77 10.16 -11.74 -14.73
C PRO A 77 9.07 -12.81 -14.97
N MET A 78 7.80 -12.40 -14.98
CA MET A 78 6.64 -13.31 -15.03
C MET A 78 6.27 -13.69 -16.48
N CYS A 79 6.12 -12.69 -17.36
CA CYS A 79 5.63 -12.92 -18.72
C CYS A 79 6.68 -12.75 -19.83
N ARG A 80 7.93 -12.37 -19.48
CA ARG A 80 9.05 -12.15 -20.42
C ARG A 80 8.80 -11.12 -21.53
N GLN A 81 7.71 -10.35 -21.43
CA GLN A 81 7.44 -9.20 -22.30
C GLN A 81 8.34 -8.02 -21.92
N PRO A 82 8.66 -7.11 -22.85
CA PRO A 82 9.39 -5.89 -22.52
C PRO A 82 8.64 -5.12 -21.43
N PHE A 83 9.31 -4.85 -20.31
CA PHE A 83 8.69 -4.19 -19.18
C PHE A 83 8.51 -2.71 -19.47
N ARG A 84 7.28 -2.24 -19.31
CA ARG A 84 6.91 -0.83 -19.33
C ARG A 84 6.03 -0.59 -18.13
N GLU A 85 6.32 0.45 -17.38
CA GLU A 85 5.49 0.87 -16.26
C GLU A 85 4.18 1.43 -16.77
N ARG A 86 3.08 1.02 -16.13
CA ARG A 86 1.79 1.67 -16.26
C ARG A 86 1.85 2.88 -15.34
N LEU A 87 2.09 4.05 -15.91
CA LEU A 87 1.83 5.30 -15.24
C LEU A 87 0.36 5.28 -14.85
N ALA A 88 0.06 5.15 -13.56
CA ALA A 88 -1.30 5.27 -13.07
C ALA A 88 -1.83 6.61 -13.55
N ASP A 89 -2.90 6.59 -14.35
CA ASP A 89 -3.51 7.82 -14.87
C ASP A 89 -3.83 8.71 -13.68
N ALA A 90 -3.20 9.89 -13.62
CA ALA A 90 -3.40 10.92 -12.60
C ALA A 90 -4.85 11.48 -12.55
N ALA A 91 -5.79 10.85 -13.26
CA ALA A 91 -7.17 11.26 -13.42
C ALA A 91 -8.16 10.60 -12.44
N ALA A 92 -7.74 9.61 -11.63
CA ALA A 92 -8.68 8.88 -10.75
C ALA A 92 -8.56 9.20 -9.25
N VAL A 93 -7.66 10.09 -8.81
CA VAL A 93 -7.78 10.69 -7.47
C VAL A 93 -8.79 11.83 -7.54
N ALA A 94 -10.05 11.47 -7.76
CA ALA A 94 -11.17 12.32 -7.39
C ALA A 94 -11.26 12.30 -5.87
N THR A 95 -10.53 13.20 -5.21
CA THR A 95 -10.78 13.57 -3.81
C THR A 95 -12.26 13.91 -3.68
N PRO A 96 -13.06 13.22 -2.85
CA PRO A 96 -14.36 13.75 -2.49
C PRO A 96 -14.11 15.03 -1.70
N ALA A 97 -14.32 16.18 -2.34
CA ALA A 97 -14.30 17.49 -1.72
C ALA A 97 -15.42 17.55 -0.67
N GLY A 98 -15.08 17.20 0.58
CA GLY A 98 -16.05 17.12 1.66
C GLY A 98 -15.46 16.66 2.99
N GLY A 99 -14.27 17.15 3.36
CA GLY A 99 -13.66 16.88 4.66
C GLY A 99 -12.96 18.12 5.20
N ALA A 100 -13.51 18.71 6.26
CA ALA A 100 -12.97 19.86 6.98
C ALA A 100 -11.50 19.64 7.44
N PRO A 101 -10.72 20.71 7.64
CA PRO A 101 -9.31 20.58 8.03
C PRO A 101 -9.18 19.93 9.41
N ARG A 102 -8.32 18.91 9.50
CA ARG A 102 -8.06 18.13 10.71
C ARG A 102 -7.34 19.01 11.75
N PRO A 103 -7.84 19.20 12.98
CA PRO A 103 -7.00 19.68 14.07
C PRO A 103 -6.04 18.55 14.49
N GLY A 104 -4.86 18.93 14.94
CA GLY A 104 -3.67 18.10 15.10
C GLY A 104 -3.86 16.76 15.79
N MET A 105 -3.03 15.80 15.39
CA MET A 105 -2.84 14.52 16.04
C MET A 105 -2.55 14.73 17.54
N VAL A 106 -3.55 14.53 18.39
CA VAL A 106 -3.33 14.33 19.81
C VAL A 106 -2.95 12.88 20.02
N ALA A 107 -1.73 12.69 20.55
CA ALA A 107 -1.19 11.42 20.95
C ALA A 107 -2.17 10.65 21.85
N VAL A 108 -2.49 9.42 21.46
CA VAL A 108 -3.26 8.49 22.29
C VAL A 108 -2.36 8.11 23.47
N THR A 109 -2.60 8.70 24.63
CA THR A 109 -1.98 8.25 25.88
C THR A 109 -2.62 6.93 26.32
N PRO A 110 -1.84 5.97 26.84
CA PRO A 110 -2.38 4.70 27.29
C PRO A 110 -3.21 4.87 28.57
N THR A 111 -4.41 4.31 28.57
CA THR A 111 -5.37 4.24 29.68
C THR A 111 -4.72 3.61 30.92
N PRO A 112 -4.83 4.19 32.14
CA PRO A 112 -4.30 3.55 33.34
C PRO A 112 -5.07 2.28 33.68
N ALA A 113 -4.31 1.24 34.03
CA ALA A 113 -4.83 -0.06 34.43
C ALA A 113 -5.76 0.04 35.65
N ARG A 114 -6.97 -0.51 35.49
CA ARG A 114 -7.98 -0.64 36.55
C ARG A 114 -7.48 -1.61 37.63
N THR A 115 -7.19 -1.10 38.82
CA THR A 115 -6.89 -1.92 40.00
C THR A 115 -8.14 -2.75 40.39
N PRO A 116 -8.01 -4.05 40.67
CA PRO A 116 -9.13 -4.83 41.18
C PRO A 116 -9.36 -4.49 42.66
N ALA A 117 -10.59 -4.11 43.00
CA ALA A 117 -11.02 -4.02 44.39
C ALA A 117 -11.08 -5.44 44.98
N GLY A 118 -10.31 -5.68 46.05
CA GLY A 118 -10.24 -6.95 46.75
C GLY A 118 -10.30 -6.76 48.27
N ARG A 119 -11.45 -7.16 48.82
CA ARG A 119 -11.82 -7.58 50.20
C ARG A 119 -11.59 -6.64 51.38
#